data_AF-A0A661FQE6-F1
#
_entry.id   AF-A0A661FQE6-F1
#
_cell.length_a   1.000
_cell.length_b   1.000
_cell.length_c   1.000
_cell.angle_alpha   90.00
_cell.angle_beta   90.00
_cell.angle_gamma   90.00
#
_symmetry.space_group_name_H-M   'P 1'
#
loop_
_entity.id
_entity.type
_entity.pdbx_description
1 polymer ?
#
loop_
_entity_poly.entity_id
_entity_poly.type
_entity_poly.pdbx_seq_one_letter_code
_entity_poly.pdbx_strand_id
1 'polypeptide(L)' 'MSVPAATRKRIDSLRDQIRHHNYQYHVLDEPDVPDAEYDRLVRELQKLETEHPQLITPDSPTQRVGAEPIKA' A
#
# COMPACT_ATOMS: atom_id res chain seq x y z
N MET A 1 -11.99 17.22 10.95
CA MET A 1 -10.64 16.90 11.47
C MET A 1 -9.68 16.97 10.29
N SER A 2 -8.78 17.96 10.27
CA SER A 2 -7.85 18.15 9.14
C SER A 2 -6.77 17.07 9.20
N VAL A 3 -6.58 16.30 8.12
CA VAL A 3 -5.47 15.36 8.03
C VAL A 3 -4.15 16.13 8.08
N PRO A 4 -3.18 15.75 8.92
CA PRO A 4 -1.84 16.33 8.87
C PRO A 4 -1.21 16.13 7.49
N ALA A 5 -0.65 17.19 6.90
CA ALA A 5 0.04 17.08 5.62
C ALA A 5 1.16 16.01 5.62
N ALA A 6 1.77 15.79 6.79
CA ALA A 6 2.74 14.71 7.00
C ALA A 6 2.14 13.32 6.78
N THR A 7 0.93 13.06 7.27
CA THR A 7 0.26 11.77 7.08
C THR A 7 -0.09 11.52 5.63
N ARG A 8 -0.62 12.55 4.93
CA ARG A 8 -0.89 12.45 3.49
C ARG A 8 0.38 12.12 2.71
N LYS A 9 1.48 12.84 2.95
CA LYS A 9 2.78 12.55 2.33
C LYS A 9 3.27 11.13 2.62
N ARG A 10 3.06 10.61 3.84
CA ARG A 10 3.45 9.25 4.20
C ARG A 10 2.64 8.21 3.42
N ILE A 11 1.32 8.39 3.33
CA ILE A 11 0.42 7.54 2.54
C ILE A 11 0.84 7.55 1.07
N ASP A 12 1.06 8.72 0.48
CA ASP A 12 1.47 8.84 -0.92
C ASP A 12 2.81 8.12 -1.17
N SER A 13 3.78 8.30 -0.27
CA SER A 13 5.07 7.61 -0.36
C SER A 13 4.95 6.08 -0.22
N LEU A 14 4.07 5.59 0.64
CA LEU A 14 3.81 4.14 0.77
C LEU A 14 3.14 3.59 -0.50
N ARG A 15 2.18 4.34 -1.07
CA ARG A 15 1.53 3.96 -2.34
C ARG A 15 2.54 3.86 -3.48
N ASP A 16 3.44 4.83 -3.59
CA ASP A 16 4.47 4.83 -4.63
C ASP A 16 5.44 3.65 -4.47
N GLN A 17 5.89 3.35 -3.25
CA GLN A 17 6.74 2.18 -2.98
C GLN A 17 6.03 0.87 -3.35
N ILE A 18 4.78 0.69 -2.90
CA ILE A 18 4.00 -0.53 -3.20
C ILE A 18 3.77 -0.67 -4.71
N ARG A 19 3.50 0.43 -5.41
CA ARG A 19 3.36 0.44 -6.88
C ARG A 19 4.67 0.09 -7.57
N HIS A 20 5.80 0.63 -7.09
CA HIS A 20 7.12 0.32 -7.61
C HIS A 20 7.43 -1.17 -7.46
N HIS A 21 7.23 -1.73 -6.27
CA HIS A 21 7.45 -3.16 -6.03
C HIS A 21 6.48 -4.05 -6.84
N ASN A 22 5.21 -3.66 -6.98
CA ASN A 22 4.29 -4.36 -7.89
C ASN A 22 4.78 -4.34 -9.33
N TYR A 23 5.28 -3.21 -9.80
CA TYR A 23 5.80 -3.08 -11.15
C TYR A 23 7.02 -3.98 -11.34
N GLN A 24 7.95 -3.99 -10.39
CA GLN A 24 9.12 -4.87 -10.44
C GLN A 24 8.74 -6.35 -10.43
N TYR A 25 7.82 -6.74 -9.55
CA TYR A 25 7.32 -8.11 -9.45
C TYR A 25 6.58 -8.55 -10.73
N HIS A 26 5.64 -7.74 -11.23
CA HIS A 26 4.76 -8.14 -12.34
C HIS A 26 5.32 -7.85 -13.74
N VAL A 27 6.19 -6.85 -13.88
CA VAL A 27 6.69 -6.39 -15.19
C VAL A 27 8.13 -6.80 -15.42
N LEU A 28 8.99 -6.69 -14.41
CA LEU A 28 10.41 -7.02 -14.53
C LEU A 28 10.72 -8.47 -14.13
N ASP A 29 9.80 -9.15 -13.43
CA ASP A 29 10.02 -10.49 -12.84
C ASP A 29 11.26 -10.52 -11.91
N GLU A 30 11.59 -9.34 -11.35
CA GLU A 30 12.74 -9.09 -10.48
C GLU A 30 12.25 -8.44 -9.18
N PRO A 31 11.76 -9.22 -8.21
CA PRO A 31 11.35 -8.68 -6.92
C PRO A 31 12.56 -8.13 -6.15
N ASP A 32 12.62 -6.81 -6.01
CA ASP A 32 13.66 -6.15 -5.20
C ASP A 32 13.45 -6.33 -3.70
N VAL A 33 12.20 -6.55 -3.28
CA VAL A 33 11.83 -6.71 -1.87
C VAL A 33 11.20 -8.08 -1.60
N PRO A 34 11.51 -8.73 -0.47
CA PRO A 34 10.81 -9.92 -0.04
C PRO A 34 9.33 -9.64 0.22
N ASP A 35 8.47 -10.64 0.03
CA ASP A 35 7.03 -10.56 0.33
C ASP A 35 6.75 -10.03 1.74
N ALA A 36 7.58 -10.38 2.73
CA ALA A 36 7.44 -9.89 4.10
C ALA A 36 7.65 -8.36 4.25
N GLU A 37 8.51 -7.75 3.44
CA GLU A 37 8.67 -6.29 3.41
C GLU A 37 7.51 -5.62 2.70
N TYR A 38 7.09 -6.19 1.55
CA TYR A 38 5.91 -5.74 0.84
C TYR A 38 4.66 -5.75 1.75
N ASP A 39 4.44 -6.85 2.47
CA ASP A 39 3.36 -7.00 3.45
C ASP A 39 3.43 -5.93 4.55
N ARG A 40 4.63 -5.58 5.03
CA ARG A 40 4.80 -4.51 6.01
C ARG A 40 4.37 -3.16 5.45
N LEU A 41 4.77 -2.83 4.23
CA LEU A 41 4.38 -1.58 3.56
C LEU A 41 2.86 -1.49 3.38
N VAL A 42 2.23 -2.57 2.92
CA VAL A 42 0.78 -2.64 2.74
C VAL A 42 0.05 -2.51 4.07
N ARG A 43 0.50 -3.20 5.13
CA ARG A 43 -0.08 -3.09 6.47
C ARG A 43 0.05 -1.69 7.06
N GLU A 44 1.19 -1.02 6.86
CA GLU A 44 1.39 0.36 7.30
C GLU A 44 0.42 1.31 6.58
N LEU A 45 0.29 1.17 5.26
CA LEU A 45 -0.65 1.96 4.46
C LEU A 45 -2.09 1.72 4.91
N GLN A 46 -2.48 0.46 5.13
CA GLN A 46 -3.82 0.10 5.58
C GLN A 46 -4.13 0.66 6.96
N LYS A 47 -3.17 0.67 7.88
CA LYS A 47 -3.33 1.28 9.21
C LYS A 47 -3.58 2.77 9.10
N LEU A 48 -2.78 3.49 8.32
CA LEU A 48 -2.93 4.93 8.12
C LEU A 48 -4.26 5.29 7.44
N GLU A 49 -4.70 4.47 6.48
CA GLU A 49 -5.98 4.60 5.82
C GLU A 49 -7.17 4.30 6.75
N THR A 50 -7.02 3.34 7.66
CA THR A 50 -8.03 3.03 8.68
C THR A 50 -8.16 4.19 9.69
N GLU A 51 -7.04 4.79 10.09
CA GLU A 51 -7.03 5.98 10.95
C GLU A 51 -7.55 7.24 10.22
N HIS A 52 -7.43 7.26 8.89
CA HIS A 52 -7.82 8.38 8.04
C HIS A 52 -8.63 7.94 6.81
N PRO A 53 -9.89 7.51 6.99
CA PRO A 53 -10.72 6.98 5.90
C PRO A 53 -10.94 7.98 4.76
N GLN A 54 -10.89 9.27 5.07
CA GLN A 54 -10.94 10.38 4.10
C GLN A 54 -9.75 10.46 3.12
N LEU A 55 -8.68 9.68 3.35
CA LEU A 55 -7.53 9.57 2.45
C LEU A 55 -7.56 8.29 1.62
N ILE A 56 -8.50 7.38 1.90
CA ILE A 56 -8.68 6.18 1.09
C ILE A 56 -9.12 6.63 -0.30
N THR A 57 -8.38 6.18 -1.30
CA THR A 57 -8.70 6.42 -2.70
C THR A 57 -8.92 5.10 -3.41
N PRO A 58 -9.78 5.05 -4.44
CA PRO A 58 -10.07 3.81 -5.17
C PRO A 58 -8.87 3.27 -5.94
N ASP A 59 -7.85 4.09 -6.20
CA ASP A 59 -6.58 3.70 -6.80
C ASP A 59 -5.52 3.24 -5.79
N SER A 60 -5.88 3.16 -4.50
CA SER A 60 -4.96 2.71 -3.46
C SER A 60 -4.67 1.21 -3.58
N PRO A 61 -3.40 0.77 -3.45
CA PRO A 61 -3.04 -0.65 -3.49
C PRO A 61 -3.80 -1.51 -2.47
N THR A 62 -4.08 -0.97 -1.28
CA THR A 62 -4.84 -1.66 -0.21
C THR A 62 -6.27 -2.02 -0.63
N GLN A 63 -6.90 -1.21 -1.50
CA GLN A 63 -8.24 -1.47 -2.04
C GLN A 63 -8.20 -2.57 -3.11
N ARG A 64 -7.06 -2.72 -3.80
CA ARG A 64 -6.85 -3.76 -4.82
C ARG A 64 -6.42 -5.10 -4.22
N VAL A 65 -5.63 -5.07 -3.15
CA VAL A 65 -5.13 -6.26 -2.43
C VAL A 65 -6.22 -6.89 -1.53
N GLY A 66 -7.38 -6.23 -1.38
CA GLY A 66 -8.54 -6.74 -0.64
C GLY A 66 -9.37 -7.83 -1.33
N ALA A 67 -8.99 -8.29 -2.53
CA ALA A 67 -9.53 -9.55 -3.05
C ALA A 67 -8.96 -10.68 -2.19
N GLU A 68 -9.84 -11.28 -1.38
CA GLU A 68 -9.57 -12.23 -0.29
C GLU A 68 -8.29 -13.07 -0.43
N PRO A 69 -7.52 -13.26 0.67
CA PRO A 69 -6.53 -14.32 0.68
C PRO A 69 -7.27 -15.63 0.48
N ILE A 70 -6.87 -16.41 -0.54
CA ILE A 70 -7.27 -17.81 -0.66
C ILE A 70 -6.79 -18.48 0.62
N LYS A 71 -7.68 -18.64 1.60
CA LYS A 71 -7.42 -19.45 2.79
C LYS A 71 -7.24 -20.89 2.30
N ALA A 72 -6.04 -21.42 2.49
CA ALA A 72 -5.79 -22.86 2.44
C ALA A 72 -6.43 -23.55 3.64
#